data_AF-A0A7K2XHV7-F1
#
_entry.id   AF-A0A7K2XHV7-F1
#
_cell.length_a   1.000
_cell.length_b   1.000
_cell.length_c   1.000
_cell.angle_alpha   90.00
_cell.angle_beta   90.00
_cell.angle_gamma   90.00
#
_symmetry.space_group_name_H-M   'P 1'
#
loop_
_entity.id
_entity.type
_entity.pdbx_description
1 polymer ?
#
loop_
_entity_poly.entity_id
_entity_poly.type
_entity_poly.pdbx_seq_one_letter_code
_entity_poly.pdbx_strand_id
1 'polypeptide(L)'
;MTDPTPGRAPAERSPAAGAASGGASTQRPPAVGPGVTGAPAETPLTGVGSVPASALADTVLERLTALYPAAGNPFRAQETVAYMKGVAPFPGVRTPERRALSRTVLDGTPRPDEDDCAAIALRCFALPEREYHYFAVDHLRRHVRRCPSGFLPVARRLVTTVSWWDTVDHLAAHVVGGLVAADPALAAEMDAWIDDEDLWVARTALLHQLRFKGTTDADRLFDHCLRRAGHPDFFVRKAIGWSLREYAKTAPAEVRAFVAAHGSRLSPLSVREALKNLTPPADLPNRRTRMGT
;
A
#
# COMPACT_ATOMS: atom_id res chain seq x y z
N MET A 1 -11.36 38.53 -53.53
CA MET A 1 -11.67 39.06 -52.17
C MET A 1 -12.46 37.97 -51.47
N THR A 2 -11.72 37.01 -50.93
CA THR A 2 -12.21 35.74 -50.39
C THR A 2 -11.60 35.60 -49.00
N ASP A 3 -12.48 35.60 -48.02
CA ASP A 3 -12.22 35.57 -46.59
C ASP A 3 -11.80 34.15 -46.14
N PRO A 4 -10.72 33.95 -45.37
CA PRO A 4 -10.40 32.64 -44.81
C PRO A 4 -10.96 32.50 -43.39
N THR A 5 -11.86 31.54 -43.22
CA THR A 5 -12.31 31.03 -41.92
C THR A 5 -11.13 30.45 -41.12
N PRO A 6 -10.98 30.73 -39.80
CA PRO A 6 -9.89 30.18 -39.02
C PRO A 6 -10.16 28.72 -38.60
N GLY A 7 -9.13 27.88 -38.80
CA GLY A 7 -9.14 26.46 -38.47
C GLY A 7 -9.21 26.18 -36.97
N ARG A 8 -10.06 25.21 -36.63
CA ARG A 8 -10.27 24.68 -35.29
C ARG A 8 -9.07 23.80 -34.89
N ALA A 9 -8.31 24.20 -33.88
CA ALA A 9 -7.21 23.40 -33.32
C ALA A 9 -7.74 22.09 -32.70
N PRO A 10 -7.04 20.95 -32.84
CA PRO A 10 -7.46 19.70 -32.23
C PRO A 10 -7.17 19.73 -30.73
N ALA A 11 -8.18 19.33 -29.94
CA ALA A 11 -8.06 19.16 -28.49
C ALA A 11 -7.02 18.07 -28.17
N GLU A 12 -5.93 18.48 -27.53
CA GLU A 12 -4.92 17.56 -26.98
C GLU A 12 -5.57 16.69 -25.89
N ARG A 13 -5.51 15.38 -26.09
CA ARG A 13 -5.92 14.38 -25.11
C ARG A 13 -4.93 14.38 -23.95
N SER A 14 -5.43 14.71 -22.76
CA SER A 14 -4.71 14.63 -21.49
C SER A 14 -4.31 13.17 -21.19
N PRO A 15 -3.02 12.82 -21.01
CA PRO A 15 -2.63 11.47 -20.62
C PRO A 15 -2.80 11.28 -19.12
N ALA A 16 -3.53 10.23 -18.76
CA ALA A 16 -3.88 9.81 -17.42
C ALA A 16 -2.65 9.64 -16.49
N ALA A 17 -2.91 9.86 -15.20
CA ALA A 17 -2.01 9.73 -14.06
C ALA A 17 -1.00 8.57 -14.17
N GLY A 18 0.28 8.92 -14.02
CA GLY A 18 1.40 7.99 -14.00
C GLY A 18 1.26 6.98 -12.87
N ALA A 19 0.87 5.76 -13.25
CA ALA A 19 0.86 4.60 -12.38
C ALA A 19 2.26 4.30 -11.85
N ALA A 20 2.34 4.05 -10.55
CA ALA A 20 3.56 3.61 -9.88
C ALA A 20 4.10 2.33 -10.55
N SER A 21 5.34 2.39 -11.00
CA SER A 21 6.12 1.22 -11.41
C SER A 21 6.41 0.36 -10.18
N GLY A 22 5.56 -0.64 -9.97
CA GLY A 22 5.68 -1.62 -8.90
C GLY A 22 4.35 -2.32 -8.59
N GLY A 23 3.78 -3.07 -9.54
CA GLY A 23 2.85 -4.19 -9.30
C GLY A 23 1.58 -3.98 -8.46
N ALA A 24 1.29 -2.78 -7.95
CA ALA A 24 0.05 -2.50 -7.25
C ALA A 24 -1.07 -2.37 -8.29
N SER A 25 -1.91 -3.40 -8.40
CA SER A 25 -3.16 -3.33 -9.15
C SER A 25 -3.90 -2.06 -8.71
N THR A 26 -4.34 -1.22 -9.64
CA THR A 26 -5.17 -0.05 -9.35
C THR A 26 -6.37 -0.47 -8.51
N GLN A 27 -6.33 -0.18 -7.21
CA GLN A 27 -7.41 -0.43 -6.27
C GLN A 27 -8.33 0.78 -6.34
N ARG A 28 -9.11 0.89 -7.42
CA ARG A 28 -10.15 1.91 -7.50
C ARG A 28 -11.30 1.44 -6.60
N PRO A 29 -11.54 2.07 -5.44
CA PRO A 29 -12.64 1.68 -4.58
C PRO A 29 -13.97 1.88 -5.32
N PRO A 30 -15.02 1.10 -5.00
CA PRO A 30 -16.36 1.41 -5.46
C PRO A 30 -16.77 2.82 -5.01
N ALA A 31 -17.80 3.39 -5.65
CA ALA A 31 -18.38 4.65 -5.18
C ALA A 31 -18.82 4.47 -3.72
N VAL A 32 -18.24 5.26 -2.81
CA VAL A 32 -18.58 5.24 -1.39
C VAL A 32 -19.92 5.97 -1.24
N GLY A 33 -20.96 5.26 -0.77
CA GLY A 33 -22.17 5.91 -0.25
C GLY A 33 -21.85 6.68 1.04
N PRO A 34 -22.70 7.60 1.51
CA PRO A 34 -22.40 8.37 2.71
C PRO A 34 -22.36 7.42 3.93
N GLY A 35 -21.19 7.28 4.56
CA GLY A 35 -20.93 6.39 5.69
C GLY A 35 -19.72 5.50 5.39
N VAL A 36 -18.56 5.62 6.02
CA VAL A 36 -18.22 6.07 7.37
C VAL A 36 -17.11 7.11 7.27
N THR A 37 -17.44 8.39 7.43
CA THR A 37 -16.46 9.39 7.90
C THR A 37 -16.40 9.25 9.41
N GLY A 38 -15.71 8.23 9.89
CA GLY A 38 -15.18 8.27 11.23
C GLY A 38 -14.01 9.25 11.19
N ALA A 39 -14.18 10.43 11.80
CA ALA A 39 -13.01 11.13 12.32
C ALA A 39 -12.21 10.10 13.15
N PRO A 40 -10.87 10.06 13.08
CA PRO A 40 -10.13 9.11 13.87
C PRO A 40 -10.47 9.41 15.34
N ALA A 41 -11.07 8.43 16.01
CA ALA A 41 -11.01 8.40 17.45
C ALA A 41 -9.52 8.30 17.78
N GLU A 42 -8.98 9.32 18.45
CA GLU A 42 -7.67 9.24 19.10
C GLU A 42 -7.77 8.15 20.16
N THR A 43 -7.60 6.89 19.74
CA THR A 43 -7.34 5.81 20.66
C THR A 43 -5.93 6.04 21.16
N PRO A 44 -5.72 6.34 22.47
CA PRO A 44 -4.39 6.54 22.98
C PRO A 44 -3.65 5.21 22.83
N LEU A 45 -2.68 5.16 21.91
CA LEU A 45 -1.73 4.06 21.85
C LEU A 45 -0.85 4.18 23.10
N THR A 46 -1.29 3.52 24.17
CA THR A 46 -0.50 3.33 25.37
C THR A 46 0.73 2.49 25.00
N GLY A 47 1.91 3.12 24.99
CA GLY A 47 3.19 2.42 24.90
C GLY A 47 4.10 2.73 23.71
N VAL A 48 3.74 3.64 22.79
CA VAL A 48 4.70 4.12 21.78
C VAL A 48 5.53 5.23 22.40
N GLY A 49 6.85 5.02 22.53
CA GLY A 49 7.78 6.02 23.05
C GLY A 49 7.65 7.37 22.34
N SER A 50 8.04 8.45 23.03
CA SER A 50 8.11 9.79 22.44
C SER A 50 8.91 9.76 21.14
N VAL A 51 8.57 10.64 20.19
CA VAL A 51 9.34 10.80 18.95
C VAL A 51 10.82 11.04 19.30
N PRO A 52 11.77 10.22 18.82
CA PRO A 52 13.17 10.40 19.14
C PRO A 52 13.70 11.78 18.70
N ALA A 53 14.69 12.28 19.44
CA ALA A 53 15.48 13.43 19.01
C ALA A 53 16.40 12.99 17.86
N SER A 54 16.48 13.79 16.80
CA SER A 54 17.32 13.47 15.64
C SER A 54 17.60 14.75 14.85
N ALA A 55 18.88 15.16 14.83
CA ALA A 55 19.34 16.31 14.04
C ALA A 55 19.22 16.05 12.53
N LEU A 56 19.33 14.77 12.12
CA LEU A 56 19.06 14.37 10.75
C LEU A 56 17.58 14.59 10.39
N ALA A 57 16.66 14.19 11.26
CA ALA A 57 15.24 14.42 11.07
C ALA A 57 14.93 15.93 11.01
N ASP A 58 15.54 16.75 11.87
CA ASP A 58 15.40 18.22 11.81
C ASP A 58 15.77 18.75 10.41
N THR A 59 16.96 18.39 9.93
CA THR A 59 17.47 18.80 8.60
C THR A 59 16.56 18.31 7.47
N VAL A 60 16.10 17.06 7.53
CA VAL A 60 15.24 16.46 6.51
C VAL A 60 13.86 17.14 6.47
N LEU A 61 13.25 17.39 7.63
CA LEU A 61 11.93 18.01 7.73
C LEU A 61 11.96 19.48 7.30
N GLU A 62 13.01 20.22 7.66
CA GLU A 62 13.22 21.60 7.18
C GLU A 62 13.26 21.63 5.63
N ARG A 63 14.09 20.78 5.03
CA ARG A 63 14.22 20.71 3.56
C ARG A 63 12.92 20.24 2.88
N LEU A 64 12.23 19.26 3.46
CA LEU A 64 10.96 18.74 2.91
C LEU A 64 9.88 19.81 2.88
N THR A 65 9.68 20.48 4.01
CA THR A 65 8.62 21.48 4.16
C THR A 65 8.90 22.77 3.37
N ALA A 66 10.16 23.02 2.99
CA ALA A 66 10.51 24.03 2.00
C ALA A 66 10.26 23.57 0.55
N LEU A 67 10.75 22.38 0.16
CA LEU A 67 10.79 21.96 -1.24
C LEU A 67 9.46 21.43 -1.79
N TYR A 68 8.68 20.70 -0.98
CA TYR A 68 7.45 20.06 -1.47
C TYR A 68 6.34 21.06 -1.78
N PRO A 69 6.04 22.04 -0.91
CA PRO A 69 5.05 23.06 -1.23
C PRO A 69 5.45 23.92 -2.44
N ALA A 70 6.73 24.27 -2.57
CA ALA A 70 7.24 25.06 -3.69
C ALA A 70 7.09 24.37 -5.05
N ALA A 71 7.17 23.04 -5.08
CA ALA A 71 6.93 22.22 -6.28
C ALA A 71 5.44 21.86 -6.50
N GLY A 72 4.57 22.26 -5.58
CA GLY A 72 3.15 21.91 -5.60
C GLY A 72 2.42 22.47 -6.82
N ASN A 73 1.39 21.75 -7.27
CA ASN A 73 0.46 22.21 -8.29
C ASN A 73 -0.98 22.05 -7.80
N PRO A 74 -1.72 23.15 -7.57
CA PRO A 74 -3.04 23.10 -6.95
C PRO A 74 -4.09 22.37 -7.79
N PHE A 75 -4.00 22.40 -9.12
CA PHE A 75 -4.92 21.66 -9.99
C PHE A 75 -4.71 20.15 -9.84
N ARG A 76 -3.45 19.70 -9.87
CA ARG A 76 -3.12 18.28 -9.65
C ARG A 76 -3.45 17.83 -8.23
N ALA A 77 -3.27 18.71 -7.25
CA ALA A 77 -3.67 18.45 -5.87
C ALA A 77 -5.16 18.11 -5.79
N GLN A 78 -6.03 18.94 -6.38
CA GLN A 78 -7.48 18.71 -6.41
C GLN A 78 -7.85 17.37 -7.08
N GLU A 79 -7.24 17.06 -8.24
CA GLU A 79 -7.45 15.78 -8.90
C GLU A 79 -7.02 14.59 -8.02
N THR A 80 -5.90 14.72 -7.33
CA THR A 80 -5.35 13.66 -6.47
C THR A 80 -6.20 13.46 -5.22
N VAL A 81 -6.65 14.55 -4.58
CA VAL A 81 -7.61 14.52 -3.46
C VAL A 81 -8.88 13.80 -3.86
N ALA A 82 -9.44 14.11 -5.04
CA ALA A 82 -10.66 13.46 -5.54
C ALA A 82 -10.45 11.95 -5.81
N TYR A 83 -9.30 11.58 -6.38
CA TYR A 83 -8.92 10.19 -6.58
C TYR A 83 -8.78 9.42 -5.25
N MET A 84 -8.14 10.04 -4.26
CA MET A 84 -7.93 9.49 -2.91
C MET A 84 -9.09 9.71 -1.95
N LYS A 85 -10.26 10.13 -2.46
CA LYS A 85 -11.50 10.29 -1.69
C LYS A 85 -11.38 11.21 -0.49
N GLY A 86 -10.55 12.24 -0.59
CA GLY A 86 -10.42 13.26 0.45
C GLY A 86 -9.67 12.80 1.70
N VAL A 87 -8.93 11.68 1.65
CA VAL A 87 -8.25 11.12 2.84
C VAL A 87 -7.20 12.06 3.45
N ALA A 88 -6.58 12.91 2.64
CA ALA A 88 -5.57 13.88 3.04
C ALA A 88 -5.46 15.01 1.99
N PRO A 89 -4.93 16.19 2.36
CA PRO A 89 -4.46 17.18 1.41
C PRO A 89 -3.19 16.71 0.66
N PHE A 90 -2.93 17.35 -0.47
CA PHE A 90 -1.79 17.06 -1.35
C PHE A 90 -1.22 18.38 -1.89
N PRO A 91 0.11 18.57 -1.96
CA PRO A 91 0.72 19.63 -2.74
C PRO A 91 0.52 19.44 -4.24
N GLY A 92 0.29 18.21 -4.71
CA GLY A 92 0.06 17.91 -6.13
C GLY A 92 1.34 17.59 -6.90
N VAL A 93 2.34 17.03 -6.21
CA VAL A 93 3.65 16.70 -6.79
C VAL A 93 3.63 15.28 -7.35
N ARG A 94 3.96 15.12 -8.64
CA ARG A 94 3.92 13.80 -9.29
C ARG A 94 5.08 12.91 -8.81
N THR A 95 4.86 11.60 -8.78
CA THR A 95 5.83 10.62 -8.24
C THR A 95 7.28 10.77 -8.76
N PRO A 96 7.56 10.95 -10.07
CA PRO A 96 8.93 11.12 -10.54
C PRO A 96 9.62 12.37 -9.99
N GLU A 97 8.88 13.49 -9.94
CA GLU A 97 9.31 14.77 -9.40
C GLU A 97 9.49 14.69 -7.88
N ARG A 98 8.51 14.15 -7.16
CA ARG A 98 8.59 13.88 -5.71
C ARG A 98 9.86 13.11 -5.37
N ARG A 99 10.14 12.02 -6.11
CA ARG A 99 11.34 11.20 -5.89
C ARG A 99 12.64 11.94 -6.21
N ALA A 100 12.63 12.86 -7.18
CA ALA A 100 13.78 13.72 -7.46
C ALA A 100 14.02 14.68 -6.29
N LEU A 101 12.97 15.35 -5.81
CA LEU A 101 13.04 16.22 -4.63
C LEU A 101 13.46 15.44 -3.38
N SER A 102 12.97 14.21 -3.17
CA SER A 102 13.42 13.35 -2.06
C SER A 102 14.92 13.07 -2.10
N ARG A 103 15.53 12.99 -3.29
CA ARG A 103 16.99 12.83 -3.40
C ARG A 103 17.70 14.12 -3.03
N THR A 104 17.21 15.27 -3.50
CA THR A 104 17.74 16.59 -3.12
C THR A 104 17.66 16.83 -1.61
N VAL A 105 16.54 16.48 -0.97
CA VAL A 105 16.36 16.57 0.50
C VAL A 105 17.46 15.80 1.23
N LEU A 106 17.77 14.59 0.77
CA LEU A 106 18.72 13.67 1.40
C LEU A 106 20.17 13.91 0.95
N ASP A 107 20.41 14.81 0.01
CA ASP A 107 21.75 15.06 -0.51
C ASP A 107 22.67 15.63 0.58
N GLY A 108 23.88 15.08 0.68
CA GLY A 108 24.85 15.40 1.73
C GLY A 108 24.45 15.00 3.16
N THR A 109 23.32 14.30 3.36
CA THR A 109 22.93 13.83 4.70
C THR A 109 23.66 12.53 5.09
N PRO A 110 23.98 12.33 6.39
CA PRO A 110 24.52 11.06 6.85
C PRO A 110 23.50 9.92 6.65
N ARG A 111 24.00 8.68 6.68
CA ARG A 111 23.12 7.51 6.67
C ARG A 111 22.36 7.44 8.01
N PRO A 112 21.03 7.24 7.99
CA PRO A 112 20.24 7.21 9.22
C PRO A 112 20.58 5.99 10.07
N ASP A 113 20.54 6.19 11.39
CA ASP A 113 20.45 5.13 12.39
C ASP A 113 18.98 4.74 12.67
N GLU A 114 18.75 3.98 13.76
CA GLU A 114 17.44 3.47 14.13
C GLU A 114 16.50 4.60 14.60
N ASP A 115 17.01 5.53 15.40
CA ASP A 115 16.28 6.66 15.96
C ASP A 115 15.96 7.68 14.87
N ASP A 116 16.88 7.92 13.94
CA ASP A 116 16.66 8.73 12.75
C ASP A 116 15.50 8.19 11.90
N CYS A 117 15.46 6.87 11.67
CA CYS A 117 14.38 6.24 10.90
C CYS A 117 13.03 6.47 11.58
N ALA A 118 12.95 6.31 12.90
CA ALA A 118 11.73 6.52 13.67
C ALA A 118 11.31 8.00 13.68
N ALA A 119 12.25 8.90 13.95
CA ALA A 119 12.01 10.34 14.01
C ALA A 119 11.54 10.90 12.67
N ILE A 120 12.21 10.57 11.57
CA ILE A 120 11.80 11.00 10.21
C ILE A 120 10.40 10.49 9.91
N ALA A 121 10.13 9.21 10.13
CA ALA A 121 8.84 8.61 9.78
C ALA A 121 7.68 9.22 10.58
N LEU A 122 7.84 9.31 11.91
CA LEU A 122 6.80 9.85 12.80
C LEU A 122 6.54 11.34 12.53
N ARG A 123 7.59 12.13 12.28
CA ARG A 123 7.43 13.57 12.00
C ARG A 123 6.81 13.82 10.64
N CYS A 124 7.18 13.05 9.61
CA CYS A 124 6.53 13.15 8.31
C CYS A 124 5.04 12.75 8.36
N PHE A 125 4.66 11.77 9.17
CA PHE A 125 3.26 11.37 9.37
C PHE A 125 2.46 12.32 10.27
N ALA A 126 3.13 13.27 10.93
CA ALA A 126 2.48 14.35 11.66
C ALA A 126 2.14 15.55 10.76
N LEU A 127 2.71 15.62 9.54
CA LEU A 127 2.38 16.65 8.56
C LEU A 127 1.09 16.28 7.81
N PRO A 128 0.22 17.25 7.48
CA PRO A 128 -1.11 16.93 6.95
C PRO A 128 -1.07 16.40 5.52
N GLU A 129 -0.11 16.84 4.69
CA GLU A 129 -0.05 16.47 3.29
C GLU A 129 0.48 15.05 3.05
N ARG A 130 -0.22 14.31 2.18
CA ARG A 130 0.07 12.91 1.92
C ARG A 130 1.46 12.66 1.33
N GLU A 131 2.00 13.59 0.55
CA GLU A 131 3.34 13.46 -0.03
C GLU A 131 4.45 13.33 1.02
N TYR A 132 4.28 13.87 2.24
CA TYR A 132 5.23 13.64 3.33
C TYR A 132 5.18 12.19 3.84
N HIS A 133 4.00 11.59 3.91
CA HIS A 133 3.84 10.18 4.28
C HIS A 133 4.52 9.29 3.23
N TYR A 134 4.38 9.62 1.95
CA TYR A 134 5.09 8.91 0.88
C TYR A 134 6.61 9.03 1.00
N PHE A 135 7.14 10.20 1.39
CA PHE A 135 8.56 10.33 1.66
C PHE A 135 9.01 9.38 2.78
N ALA A 136 8.29 9.37 3.90
CA ALA A 136 8.59 8.48 5.03
C ALA A 136 8.57 7.00 4.63
N VAL A 137 7.54 6.57 3.90
CA VAL A 137 7.43 5.19 3.41
C VAL A 137 8.57 4.83 2.45
N ASP A 138 8.92 5.71 1.51
CA ASP A 138 10.04 5.49 0.59
C ASP A 138 11.40 5.51 1.33
N HIS A 139 11.53 6.30 2.41
CA HIS A 139 12.71 6.34 3.27
C HIS A 139 12.85 5.03 4.07
N LEU A 140 11.80 4.62 4.80
CA LEU A 140 11.78 3.37 5.56
C LEU A 140 12.01 2.15 4.66
N ARG A 141 11.39 2.08 3.48
CA ARG A 141 11.64 0.99 2.52
C ARG A 141 13.12 0.84 2.16
N ARG A 142 13.87 1.95 2.06
CA ARG A 142 15.31 1.93 1.76
C ARG A 142 16.15 1.55 2.96
N HIS A 143 15.68 1.86 4.17
CA HIS A 143 16.45 1.75 5.40
C HIS A 143 15.93 0.69 6.38
N VAL A 144 14.91 -0.11 6.04
CA VAL A 144 14.27 -1.09 6.94
C VAL A 144 15.26 -2.07 7.61
N ARG A 145 16.38 -2.39 6.95
CA ARG A 145 17.46 -3.21 7.53
C ARG A 145 18.21 -2.56 8.70
N ARG A 146 17.92 -1.28 8.99
CA ARG A 146 18.41 -0.51 10.13
C ARG A 146 17.37 -0.41 11.24
N CYS A 147 16.14 -0.87 11.01
CA CYS A 147 15.10 -0.79 12.03
C CYS A 147 15.15 -2.08 12.88
N PRO A 148 15.23 -1.98 14.22
CA PRO A 148 15.22 -3.15 15.09
C PRO A 148 13.80 -3.73 15.18
N SER A 149 13.65 -4.91 15.78
CA SER A 149 12.34 -5.52 16.04
C SER A 149 11.42 -4.58 16.85
N GLY A 150 12.01 -3.79 17.75
CA GLY A 150 11.32 -2.73 18.51
C GLY A 150 10.74 -1.58 17.66
N PHE A 151 10.98 -1.55 16.34
CA PHE A 151 10.34 -0.63 15.42
C PHE A 151 8.90 -1.04 15.05
N LEU A 152 8.50 -2.29 15.30
CA LEU A 152 7.16 -2.77 14.91
C LEU A 152 6.01 -1.92 15.52
N PRO A 153 6.06 -1.48 16.79
CA PRO A 153 5.07 -0.52 17.34
C PRO A 153 5.03 0.81 16.60
N VAL A 154 6.18 1.33 16.13
CA VAL A 154 6.23 2.52 15.28
C VAL A 154 5.53 2.24 13.95
N ALA A 155 5.85 1.12 13.30
CA ALA A 155 5.20 0.72 12.05
C ALA A 155 3.68 0.59 12.21
N ARG A 156 3.20 0.02 13.32
CA ARG A 156 1.77 -0.04 13.66
C ARG A 156 1.14 1.35 13.74
N ARG A 157 1.78 2.28 14.46
CA ARG A 157 1.31 3.67 14.55
C ARG A 157 1.22 4.34 13.18
N LEU A 158 2.18 4.11 12.28
CA LEU A 158 2.13 4.63 10.91
C LEU A 158 0.97 4.01 10.10
N VAL A 159 0.73 2.70 10.26
CA VAL A 159 -0.38 1.99 9.60
C VAL A 159 -1.74 2.54 10.04
N THR A 160 -1.89 2.98 11.29
CA THR A 160 -3.14 3.52 11.85
C THR A 160 -3.24 5.05 11.78
N THR A 161 -2.28 5.74 11.14
CA THR A 161 -2.27 7.20 11.01
C THR A 161 -2.66 7.62 9.59
N VAL A 162 -3.83 8.26 9.45
CA VAL A 162 -4.40 8.68 8.14
C VAL A 162 -4.41 7.49 7.17
N SER A 163 -4.97 6.36 7.60
CA SER A 163 -4.81 5.08 6.93
C SER A 163 -5.51 5.02 5.58
N TRP A 164 -4.75 4.60 4.56
CA TRP A 164 -5.28 4.31 3.22
C TRP A 164 -4.30 3.40 2.47
N TRP A 165 -4.79 2.70 1.45
CA TRP A 165 -4.05 1.62 0.77
C TRP A 165 -2.72 2.06 0.17
N ASP A 166 -2.63 3.32 -0.26
CA ASP A 166 -1.45 3.94 -0.87
C ASP A 166 -0.24 4.01 0.08
N THR A 167 -0.41 4.13 1.39
CA THR A 167 0.70 4.02 2.36
C THR A 167 0.74 2.65 3.01
N VAL A 168 -0.41 2.10 3.43
CA VAL A 168 -0.50 0.85 4.19
C VAL A 168 0.08 -0.31 3.39
N ASP A 169 -0.18 -0.40 2.08
CA ASP A 169 0.31 -1.52 1.26
C ASP A 169 1.84 -1.55 1.19
N HIS A 170 2.46 -0.37 1.14
CA HIS A 170 3.91 -0.25 1.11
C HIS A 170 4.52 -0.45 2.50
N LEU A 171 3.90 0.06 3.57
CA LEU A 171 4.32 -0.23 4.94
C LEU A 171 4.27 -1.73 5.21
N ALA A 172 3.19 -2.41 4.82
CA ALA A 172 3.02 -3.85 4.97
C ALA A 172 4.11 -4.64 4.22
N ALA A 173 4.22 -4.43 2.91
CA ALA A 173 5.09 -5.25 2.06
C ALA A 173 6.59 -4.96 2.21
N HIS A 174 6.97 -3.75 2.65
CA HIS A 174 8.37 -3.32 2.68
C HIS A 174 8.92 -3.06 4.08
N VAL A 175 8.10 -2.56 4.99
CA VAL A 175 8.54 -2.21 6.34
C VAL A 175 8.24 -3.38 7.27
N VAL A 176 6.97 -3.70 7.49
CA VAL A 176 6.55 -4.81 8.38
C VAL A 176 7.06 -6.15 7.84
N GLY A 177 6.87 -6.44 6.55
CA GLY A 177 7.46 -7.63 5.93
C GLY A 177 8.98 -7.67 6.02
N GLY A 178 9.65 -6.53 5.93
CA GLY A 178 11.11 -6.45 6.10
C GLY A 178 11.57 -6.77 7.52
N LEU A 179 10.82 -6.30 8.53
CA LEU A 179 11.07 -6.60 9.94
C LEU A 179 10.84 -8.08 10.25
N VAL A 180 9.69 -8.65 9.83
CA VAL A 180 9.37 -10.07 10.06
C VAL A 180 10.35 -11.00 9.34
N ALA A 181 10.83 -10.63 8.16
CA ALA A 181 11.85 -11.40 7.45
C ALA A 181 13.21 -11.37 8.16
N ALA A 182 13.53 -10.28 8.86
CA ALA A 182 14.77 -10.14 9.63
C ALA A 182 14.68 -10.83 11.00
N ASP A 183 13.50 -10.80 11.62
CA ASP A 183 13.20 -11.44 12.91
C ASP A 183 11.88 -12.23 12.83
N PRO A 184 11.94 -13.55 12.55
CA PRO A 184 10.76 -14.39 12.44
C PRO A 184 9.91 -14.47 13.73
N ALA A 185 10.45 -14.09 14.90
CA ALA A 185 9.66 -14.06 16.13
C ALA A 185 8.49 -13.05 16.05
N LEU A 186 8.64 -12.01 15.22
CA LEU A 186 7.59 -11.02 14.94
C LEU A 186 6.41 -11.61 14.14
N ALA A 187 6.51 -12.83 13.62
CA ALA A 187 5.37 -13.47 12.96
C ALA A 187 4.17 -13.69 13.91
N ALA A 188 4.43 -13.88 15.22
CA ALA A 188 3.38 -13.98 16.23
C ALA A 188 2.53 -12.69 16.32
N GLU A 189 3.14 -11.53 16.12
CA GLU A 189 2.42 -10.25 16.06
C GLU A 189 1.50 -10.19 14.83
N MET A 190 1.89 -10.81 13.71
CA MET A 190 1.03 -10.88 12.53
C MET A 190 -0.19 -11.78 12.78
N ASP A 191 -0.07 -12.80 13.63
CA ASP A 191 -1.19 -13.64 14.07
C ASP A 191 -2.14 -12.91 15.02
N ALA A 192 -1.65 -11.91 15.75
CA ALA A 192 -2.51 -11.01 16.51
C ALA A 192 -3.15 -9.96 15.58
N TRP A 193 -2.37 -9.35 14.69
CA TRP A 193 -2.82 -8.28 13.79
C TRP A 193 -3.87 -8.77 12.80
N ILE A 194 -3.81 -10.04 12.37
CA ILE A 194 -4.83 -10.58 11.50
C ILE A 194 -6.20 -10.58 12.16
N ASP A 195 -6.33 -10.56 13.49
CA ASP A 195 -7.60 -10.56 14.22
C ASP A 195 -8.00 -9.17 14.77
N ASP A 196 -7.22 -8.12 14.45
CA ASP A 196 -7.46 -6.73 14.87
C ASP A 196 -8.76 -6.12 14.31
N GLU A 197 -9.42 -5.25 15.07
CA GLU A 197 -10.63 -4.55 14.61
C GLU A 197 -10.33 -3.51 13.51
N ASP A 198 -9.11 -2.94 13.51
CA ASP A 198 -8.67 -2.03 12.46
C ASP A 198 -8.35 -2.82 11.17
N LEU A 199 -9.13 -2.57 10.12
CA LEU A 199 -8.98 -3.25 8.84
C LEU A 199 -7.61 -3.04 8.19
N TRP A 200 -6.93 -1.92 8.45
CA TRP A 200 -5.61 -1.61 7.89
C TRP A 200 -4.50 -2.38 8.60
N VAL A 201 -4.66 -2.66 9.88
CA VAL A 201 -3.80 -3.58 10.63
C VAL A 201 -3.99 -5.01 10.10
N ALA A 202 -5.24 -5.47 10.00
CA ALA A 202 -5.53 -6.81 9.45
C ALA A 202 -5.05 -6.95 8.00
N ARG A 203 -5.20 -5.90 7.19
CA ARG A 203 -4.65 -5.83 5.84
C ARG A 203 -3.12 -5.90 5.83
N THR A 204 -2.46 -5.29 6.80
CA THR A 204 -1.01 -5.37 6.93
C THR A 204 -0.56 -6.81 7.18
N ALA A 205 -1.23 -7.53 8.09
CA ALA A 205 -0.99 -8.95 8.31
C ALA A 205 -1.20 -9.79 7.04
N LEU A 206 -2.27 -9.54 6.27
CA LEU A 206 -2.50 -10.22 4.99
C LEU A 206 -1.40 -9.98 3.93
N LEU A 207 -0.75 -8.81 3.96
CA LEU A 207 0.16 -8.36 2.90
C LEU A 207 1.65 -8.40 3.27
N HIS A 208 2.03 -8.64 4.52
CA HIS A 208 3.43 -8.57 4.94
C HIS A 208 4.35 -9.53 4.16
N GLN A 209 3.83 -10.70 3.76
CA GLN A 209 4.58 -11.72 3.02
C GLN A 209 4.67 -11.49 1.50
N LEU A 210 4.12 -10.39 0.96
CA LEU A 210 4.06 -10.15 -0.51
C LEU A 210 5.43 -10.22 -1.21
N ARG A 211 6.53 -10.08 -0.47
CA ARG A 211 7.89 -10.04 -1.02
C ARG A 211 8.73 -11.29 -0.72
N PHE A 212 8.17 -12.27 0.00
CA PHE A 212 8.91 -13.42 0.51
C PHE A 212 9.18 -14.49 -0.56
N LYS A 213 8.32 -14.59 -1.58
CA LYS A 213 8.47 -15.53 -2.70
C LYS A 213 8.60 -16.98 -2.18
N GLY A 214 9.75 -17.63 -2.41
CA GLY A 214 10.02 -19.00 -1.96
C GLY A 214 10.12 -19.16 -0.44
N THR A 215 10.21 -18.06 0.32
CA THR A 215 10.24 -18.10 1.79
C THR A 215 8.90 -17.71 2.42
N THR A 216 7.82 -17.64 1.63
CA THR A 216 6.48 -17.40 2.16
C THR A 216 6.05 -18.58 3.04
N ASP A 217 5.60 -18.30 4.26
CA ASP A 217 4.87 -19.22 5.12
C ASP A 217 3.44 -19.37 4.57
N ALA A 218 3.24 -20.43 3.80
CA ALA A 218 2.00 -20.71 3.09
C ALA A 218 0.84 -21.01 4.05
N ASP A 219 1.11 -21.78 5.11
CA ASP A 219 0.12 -22.16 6.11
C ASP A 219 -0.44 -20.91 6.80
N ARG A 220 0.43 -19.99 7.22
CA ARG A 220 0.02 -18.70 7.79
C ARG A 220 -0.76 -17.85 6.80
N LEU A 221 -0.29 -17.77 5.55
CA LEU A 221 -0.99 -17.02 4.50
C LEU A 221 -2.42 -17.56 4.31
N PHE A 222 -2.58 -18.87 4.20
CA PHE A 222 -3.87 -19.51 4.01
C PHE A 222 -4.77 -19.38 5.23
N ASP A 223 -4.23 -19.57 6.44
CA ASP A 223 -4.95 -19.36 7.69
C ASP A 223 -5.46 -17.92 7.81
N HIS A 224 -4.60 -16.92 7.59
CA HIS A 224 -4.97 -15.51 7.62
C HIS A 224 -6.09 -15.19 6.61
N CYS A 225 -6.01 -15.75 5.40
CA CYS A 225 -7.06 -15.62 4.40
C CYS A 225 -8.39 -16.22 4.87
N LEU A 226 -8.37 -17.36 5.58
CA LEU A 226 -9.57 -18.00 6.10
C LEU A 226 -10.19 -17.25 7.29
N ARG A 227 -9.37 -16.72 8.21
CA ARG A 227 -9.85 -15.90 9.34
C ARG A 227 -10.59 -14.65 8.86
N ARG A 228 -10.15 -14.06 7.74
CA ARG A 228 -10.78 -12.87 7.13
C ARG A 228 -11.66 -13.15 5.91
N ALA A 229 -11.94 -14.41 5.60
CA ALA A 229 -12.69 -14.80 4.40
C ALA A 229 -14.08 -14.14 4.31
N GLY A 230 -14.78 -14.05 5.45
CA GLY A 230 -16.12 -13.47 5.56
C GLY A 230 -16.17 -11.95 5.66
N HIS A 231 -15.01 -11.26 5.72
CA HIS A 231 -14.98 -9.82 5.96
C HIS A 231 -15.72 -9.06 4.82
N PRO A 232 -16.61 -8.10 5.14
CA PRO A 232 -17.41 -7.42 4.13
C PRO A 232 -16.65 -6.37 3.33
N ASP A 233 -15.61 -5.78 3.95
CA ASP A 233 -14.87 -4.66 3.37
C ASP A 233 -14.12 -5.00 2.06
N PHE A 234 -14.11 -4.04 1.15
CA PHE A 234 -13.48 -4.16 -0.16
C PHE A 234 -11.95 -4.33 -0.06
N PHE A 235 -11.28 -3.55 0.79
CA PHE A 235 -9.83 -3.60 0.90
C PHE A 235 -9.38 -4.91 1.52
N VAL A 236 -10.06 -5.43 2.55
CA VAL A 236 -9.70 -6.75 3.10
C VAL A 236 -9.86 -7.86 2.04
N ARG A 237 -10.98 -7.88 1.31
CA ARG A 237 -11.20 -8.85 0.21
C ARG A 237 -10.15 -8.75 -0.90
N LYS A 238 -9.73 -7.53 -1.25
CA LYS A 238 -8.65 -7.29 -2.21
C LYS A 238 -7.29 -7.74 -1.67
N ALA A 239 -7.02 -7.58 -0.39
CA ALA A 239 -5.79 -8.02 0.25
C ALA A 239 -5.65 -9.56 0.18
N ILE A 240 -6.70 -10.29 0.56
CA ILE A 240 -6.77 -11.76 0.43
C ILE A 240 -6.47 -12.20 -1.01
N GLY A 241 -7.18 -11.63 -1.98
CA GLY A 241 -6.98 -11.99 -3.38
C GLY A 241 -5.58 -11.63 -3.90
N TRP A 242 -5.01 -10.52 -3.45
CA TRP A 242 -3.68 -10.09 -3.87
C TRP A 242 -2.57 -10.92 -3.23
N SER A 243 -2.63 -11.23 -1.94
CA SER A 243 -1.63 -12.05 -1.26
C SER A 243 -1.55 -13.44 -1.89
N LEU A 244 -2.71 -14.06 -2.16
CA LEU A 244 -2.81 -15.33 -2.89
C LEU A 244 -2.26 -15.21 -4.31
N ARG A 245 -2.63 -14.17 -5.07
CA ARG A 245 -2.11 -13.96 -6.43
C ARG A 245 -0.60 -13.78 -6.46
N GLU A 246 -0.04 -13.08 -5.48
CA GLU A 246 1.39 -12.86 -5.41
C GLU A 246 2.12 -14.16 -5.11
N TYR A 247 1.62 -14.94 -4.13
CA TYR A 247 2.18 -16.25 -3.82
C TYR A 247 2.05 -17.25 -4.97
N ALA A 248 0.97 -17.15 -5.76
CA ALA A 248 0.75 -17.98 -6.94
C ALA A 248 1.84 -17.82 -8.03
N LYS A 249 2.63 -16.73 -8.01
CA LYS A 249 3.81 -16.60 -8.88
C LYS A 249 4.93 -17.57 -8.51
N THR A 250 4.93 -18.06 -7.28
CA THR A 250 5.90 -19.04 -6.75
C THR A 250 5.27 -20.42 -6.67
N ALA A 251 4.09 -20.55 -6.08
CA ALA A 251 3.40 -21.82 -5.85
C ALA A 251 1.98 -21.83 -6.44
N PRO A 252 1.83 -21.82 -7.78
CA PRO A 252 0.52 -21.73 -8.43
C PRO A 252 -0.40 -22.92 -8.13
N ALA A 253 0.15 -24.12 -7.96
CA ALA A 253 -0.62 -25.33 -7.67
C ALA A 253 -1.26 -25.28 -6.27
N GLU A 254 -0.53 -24.80 -5.28
CA GLU A 254 -1.01 -24.66 -3.89
C GLU A 254 -2.16 -23.66 -3.81
N VAL A 255 -2.02 -22.50 -4.47
CA VAL A 255 -3.09 -21.49 -4.50
C VAL A 255 -4.35 -22.03 -5.20
N ARG A 256 -4.21 -22.83 -6.27
CA ARG A 256 -5.38 -23.50 -6.88
C ARG A 256 -6.04 -24.48 -5.92
N ALA A 257 -5.26 -25.32 -5.26
CA ALA A 257 -5.79 -26.30 -4.31
C ALA A 257 -6.54 -25.59 -3.17
N PHE A 258 -5.95 -24.54 -2.60
CA PHE A 258 -6.57 -23.72 -1.57
C PHE A 258 -7.89 -23.09 -2.04
N VAL A 259 -7.90 -22.45 -3.21
CA VAL A 259 -9.12 -21.81 -3.75
C VAL A 259 -10.18 -22.85 -4.14
N ALA A 260 -9.79 -24.03 -4.63
CA ALA A 260 -10.72 -25.12 -4.92
C ALA A 260 -11.37 -25.66 -3.63
N ALA A 261 -10.59 -25.82 -2.56
CA ALA A 261 -11.06 -26.34 -1.28
C ALA A 261 -11.91 -25.33 -0.49
N HIS A 262 -11.61 -24.04 -0.58
CA HIS A 262 -12.19 -23.01 0.28
C HIS A 262 -12.88 -21.86 -0.46
N GLY A 263 -12.98 -21.91 -1.79
CA GLY A 263 -13.51 -20.83 -2.61
C GLY A 263 -14.94 -20.42 -2.26
N SER A 264 -15.76 -21.32 -1.71
CA SER A 264 -17.12 -21.02 -1.23
C SER A 264 -17.15 -20.15 0.04
N ARG A 265 -16.07 -20.15 0.84
CA ARG A 265 -15.91 -19.30 2.02
C ARG A 265 -15.35 -17.93 1.68
N LEU A 266 -14.61 -17.82 0.58
CA LEU A 266 -14.00 -16.59 0.12
C LEU A 266 -15.01 -15.73 -0.66
N SER A 267 -14.80 -14.42 -0.63
CA SER A 267 -15.60 -13.53 -1.50
C SER A 267 -15.33 -13.83 -2.98
N PRO A 268 -16.34 -13.66 -3.87
CA PRO A 268 -16.12 -13.80 -5.32
C PRO A 268 -15.02 -12.88 -5.86
N LEU A 269 -14.82 -11.71 -5.23
CA LEU A 269 -13.75 -10.78 -5.58
C LEU A 269 -12.37 -11.38 -5.25
N SER A 270 -12.20 -11.93 -4.05
CA SER A 270 -10.95 -12.55 -3.60
C SER A 270 -10.56 -13.72 -4.50
N VAL A 271 -11.53 -14.59 -4.85
CA VAL A 271 -11.31 -15.71 -5.77
C VAL A 271 -10.85 -15.23 -7.15
N ARG A 272 -11.56 -14.26 -7.75
CA ARG A 272 -11.17 -13.71 -9.07
C ARG A 272 -9.79 -13.09 -9.05
N GLU A 273 -9.46 -12.36 -7.98
CA GLU A 273 -8.14 -11.72 -7.86
C GLU A 273 -7.03 -12.74 -7.69
N ALA A 274 -7.23 -13.77 -6.85
CA ALA A 274 -6.27 -14.84 -6.59
C ALA A 274 -5.92 -15.62 -7.88
N LEU A 275 -6.93 -15.92 -8.70
CA LEU A 275 -6.76 -16.74 -9.91
C LEU A 275 -6.41 -15.95 -11.18
N LYS A 276 -6.32 -14.62 -11.11
CA LYS A 276 -6.24 -13.73 -12.29
C LYS A 276 -5.15 -14.09 -13.31
N ASN A 277 -3.99 -14.56 -12.84
CA ASN A 277 -2.82 -14.86 -13.68
C ASN A 277 -2.58 -16.37 -13.85
N LEU A 278 -3.53 -17.19 -13.42
CA LEU A 278 -3.43 -18.64 -13.47
C LEU A 278 -4.21 -19.16 -14.68
N THR A 279 -3.50 -19.64 -15.70
CA THR A 279 -4.11 -20.30 -16.87
C THR A 279 -5.00 -21.46 -16.42
N PRO A 280 -6.16 -21.75 -17.03
CA PRO A 280 -6.92 -22.95 -16.67
C PRO A 280 -6.04 -24.22 -16.77
N PRO A 281 -6.27 -25.25 -15.93
CA PRO A 281 -5.60 -26.54 -16.09
C PRO A 281 -5.82 -27.08 -17.50
N ALA A 282 -4.81 -27.74 -18.08
CA ALA A 282 -4.81 -28.19 -19.47
C ALA A 282 -5.93 -29.22 -19.81
N ASP A 283 -6.64 -29.76 -18.82
CA ASP A 283 -7.54 -30.91 -18.98
C ASP A 283 -9.04 -30.59 -18.86
N LEU A 284 -9.48 -29.36 -19.17
CA LEU A 284 -10.90 -29.10 -19.41
C LEU A 284 -11.20 -29.21 -20.92
N PRO A 285 -11.81 -30.32 -21.41
CA PRO A 285 -12.22 -30.39 -22.80
C PRO A 285 -13.20 -29.25 -23.10
N ASN A 286 -12.87 -28.52 -24.16
CA ASN A 286 -13.62 -27.38 -24.67
C ASN A 286 -15.10 -27.81 -24.82
N ARG A 287 -16.03 -27.21 -24.05
CA ARG A 287 -17.49 -27.41 -24.18
C ARG A 287 -18.04 -26.76 -25.47
N ARG A 288 -17.39 -27.00 -26.60
CA ARG A 288 -17.80 -26.59 -27.95
C ARG A 288 -17.62 -27.75 -28.92
N THR A 289 -18.11 -28.93 -28.55
CA THR A 289 -18.42 -29.98 -29.54
C THR A 289 -19.41 -30.97 -28.93
N ARG A 290 -20.71 -30.65 -28.98
CA ARG A 290 -21.82 -31.60 -28.94
C ARG A 290 -23.11 -30.86 -29.24
N MET A 291 -23.46 -30.84 -30.52
CA MET A 291 -24.82 -30.80 -31.08
C MET A 291 -24.61 -31.06 -32.57
N GLY A 292 -24.75 -32.32 -32.96
CA GLY A 292 -24.43 -32.81 -34.30
C GLY A 292 -24.57 -34.33 -34.38
N THR A 293 -25.77 -34.82 -34.08
CA THR A 293 -26.41 -36.03 -34.65
C THR A 293 -27.90 -35.91 -34.37
#